data_AF-A0A4W5KWM9-F1
#
_entry.id   AF-A0A4W5KWM9-F1
#
_cell.length_a   1.000
_cell.length_b   1.000
_cell.length_c   1.000
_cell.angle_alpha   90.00
_cell.angle_beta   90.00
_cell.angle_gamma   90.00
#
_symmetry.space_group_name_H-M   'P 1'
#
loop_
_entity.id
_entity.type
_entity.pdbx_description
1 polymer ?
#
loop_
_entity_poly.entity_id
_entity_poly.type
_entity_poly.pdbx_seq_one_letter_code
_entity_poly.pdbx_strand_id
1 'polypeptide(L)'
;MTDNLFPPREDFRDVHFLTEEKVYEILSICEGKEDYSPLIRVIGRIFSSADGLVQSFRKDKEQHPNTKEQRKTHQDKDEDKDEDDKKRTTAMEQESEASASMEGATGSTENRLGPVEVSVDIEAVRRVYDRLLSNEKIESAFLNALVYLTPNVELDLTYLDVYDTNPDYLNIFVVVMENSNLHSPEYLEMAMPLFCKCMSKLPLAALAKLTRLWSRYSVEHIRRMMETFQQLITYTVTLHSL
;
A
#
# COMPACT_ATOMS: atom_id res chain seq x y z
N MET A 1 38.79 38.17 4.53
CA MET A 1 37.83 37.56 3.59
C MET A 1 38.33 36.19 3.21
N THR A 2 37.69 35.13 3.70
CA THR A 2 37.85 33.77 3.17
C THR A 2 36.45 33.30 2.81
N ASP A 3 36.10 33.53 1.54
CA ASP A 3 34.82 33.16 0.96
C ASP A 3 34.68 31.63 0.88
N ASN A 4 33.46 31.20 1.22
CA ASN A 4 32.85 29.89 1.07
C ASN A 4 33.57 28.89 0.15
N LEU A 5 34.28 27.93 0.75
CA LEU A 5 34.90 26.79 0.07
C LEU A 5 34.04 25.52 0.07
N PHE A 6 32.72 25.66 0.09
CA PHE A 6 31.80 24.53 -0.12
C PHE A 6 30.81 24.90 -1.22
N PRO A 7 30.67 24.08 -2.28
CA PRO A 7 29.57 24.24 -3.22
C PRO A 7 28.25 24.21 -2.43
N PRO A 8 27.24 24.99 -2.83
CA PRO A 8 25.95 24.96 -2.17
C PRO A 8 25.44 23.51 -2.14
N ARG A 9 25.20 22.99 -0.93
CA ARG A 9 24.64 21.65 -0.77
C ARG A 9 23.27 21.64 -1.45
N GLU A 10 23.10 20.75 -2.41
CA GLU A 10 21.78 20.44 -2.99
C GLU A 10 20.94 19.79 -1.89
N ASP A 11 20.17 20.59 -1.17
CA ASP A 11 19.36 20.16 -0.02
C ASP A 11 17.93 19.73 -0.44
N PHE A 12 17.58 19.84 -1.73
CA PHE A 12 16.29 19.45 -2.32
C PHE A 12 15.08 19.89 -1.49
N ARG A 13 15.09 21.12 -0.95
CA ARG A 13 14.12 21.57 0.07
C ARG A 13 12.69 21.70 -0.46
N ASP A 14 12.57 21.87 -1.76
CA ASP A 14 11.36 21.95 -2.56
C ASP A 14 10.70 20.58 -2.83
N VAL A 15 11.39 19.47 -2.54
CA VAL A 15 10.84 18.13 -2.73
C VAL A 15 9.94 17.75 -1.53
N HIS A 16 8.63 17.76 -1.75
CA HIS A 16 7.63 17.45 -0.71
C HIS A 16 7.09 16.01 -0.77
N PHE A 17 7.29 15.32 -1.89
CA PHE A 17 6.92 13.93 -2.10
C PHE A 17 7.96 13.26 -3.01
N LEU A 18 8.00 11.93 -3.01
CA LEU A 18 8.92 11.16 -3.84
C LEU A 18 8.21 10.51 -5.01
N THR A 19 8.89 10.51 -6.15
CA THR A 19 8.62 9.60 -7.28
C THR A 19 9.86 8.75 -7.51
N GLU A 20 9.73 7.66 -8.26
CA GLU A 20 10.89 6.82 -8.61
C GLU A 20 11.98 7.63 -9.31
N GLU A 21 11.60 8.46 -10.28
CA GLU A 21 12.51 9.29 -11.07
C GLU A 21 13.27 10.26 -10.17
N LYS A 22 12.56 10.91 -9.24
CA LYS A 22 13.17 11.87 -8.32
C LYS A 22 14.14 11.18 -7.35
N VAL A 23 13.80 9.98 -6.88
CA VAL A 23 14.72 9.19 -6.04
C VAL A 23 15.98 8.84 -6.81
N TYR A 24 15.85 8.36 -8.05
CA TYR A 24 16.99 7.97 -8.88
C TYR A 24 17.86 9.16 -9.30
N GLU A 25 17.25 10.32 -9.56
CA GLU A 25 17.97 11.58 -9.79
C GLU A 25 18.85 11.95 -8.59
N ILE A 26 18.27 11.99 -7.39
CA ILE A 26 19.01 12.32 -6.16
C ILE A 26 20.08 11.25 -5.88
N LEU A 27 19.74 9.98 -6.06
CA LEU A 27 20.67 8.87 -5.84
C LEU A 27 21.88 8.95 -6.78
N SER A 28 21.68 9.24 -8.07
CA SER A 28 22.77 9.38 -9.04
C SER A 28 23.73 10.52 -8.66
N ILE A 29 23.20 11.63 -8.15
CA ILE A 29 24.00 12.75 -7.64
C ILE A 29 24.81 12.32 -6.40
N CYS A 30 24.18 11.58 -5.47
CA CYS A 30 24.81 11.07 -4.26
C CYS A 30 25.92 10.05 -4.58
N GLU A 31 25.68 9.13 -5.51
CA GLU A 31 26.66 8.15 -5.98
C GLU A 31 27.88 8.84 -6.61
N GLY A 32 27.67 9.87 -7.43
CA GLY A 32 28.76 10.63 -8.06
C GLY A 32 29.61 11.44 -7.09
N LYS A 33 29.05 11.85 -5.93
CA LYS A 33 29.74 12.64 -4.89
C LYS A 33 30.20 11.79 -3.69
N GLU A 34 29.85 10.50 -3.67
CA GLU A 34 29.96 9.59 -2.50
C GLU A 34 29.34 10.16 -1.19
N ASP A 35 28.39 11.09 -1.32
CA ASP A 35 27.69 11.73 -0.19
C ASP A 35 26.19 11.51 -0.30
N TYR A 36 25.68 10.58 0.52
CA TYR A 36 24.26 10.25 0.62
C TYR A 36 23.48 11.17 1.58
N SER A 37 24.13 12.15 2.20
CA SER A 37 23.49 13.06 3.15
C SER A 37 22.27 13.80 2.56
N PRO A 38 22.28 14.28 1.30
CA PRO A 38 21.09 14.89 0.68
C PRO A 38 19.90 13.93 0.65
N LEU A 39 20.12 12.70 0.18
CA LEU A 39 19.08 11.68 0.08
C LEU A 39 18.52 11.28 1.46
N ILE A 40 19.41 11.10 2.45
CA ILE A 40 19.03 10.82 3.85
C ILE A 40 18.12 11.93 4.40
N ARG A 41 18.43 13.21 4.13
CA ARG A 41 17.58 14.34 4.57
C ARG A 41 16.23 14.35 3.88
N VAL A 42 16.18 14.08 2.58
CA VAL A 42 14.93 14.02 1.80
C VAL A 42 14.05 12.87 2.30
N ILE A 43 14.61 11.68 2.46
CA ILE A 43 13.92 10.50 3.02
C ILE A 43 13.42 10.82 4.41
N GLY A 44 14.30 11.31 5.29
CA GLY A 44 13.94 11.69 6.66
C GLY A 44 12.78 12.67 6.70
N ARG A 45 12.77 13.70 5.84
CA ARG A 45 11.68 14.67 5.77
C ARG A 45 10.37 14.08 5.27
N ILE A 46 10.40 13.30 4.19
CA ILE A 46 9.20 12.81 3.51
C ILE A 46 8.58 11.64 4.26
N PHE A 47 9.40 10.67 4.71
CA PHE A 47 8.92 9.51 5.46
C PHE A 47 8.49 9.84 6.89
N SER A 48 8.87 11.01 7.42
CA SER A 48 8.38 11.51 8.72
C SER A 48 7.06 12.29 8.60
N SER A 49 6.54 12.47 7.37
CA SER A 49 5.34 13.27 7.10
C SER A 49 4.26 12.41 6.46
N ALA A 50 3.07 12.39 7.08
CA ALA A 50 1.90 11.72 6.52
C ALA A 50 1.56 12.28 5.12
N ASP A 51 1.46 13.61 4.99
CA ASP A 51 1.17 14.27 3.71
C ASP A 51 2.18 13.96 2.62
N GLY A 52 3.47 13.88 2.99
CA GLY A 52 4.55 13.52 2.07
C GLY A 52 4.37 12.10 1.52
N LEU A 53 4.08 11.13 2.39
CA LEU A 53 3.87 9.73 1.99
C LEU A 53 2.57 9.52 1.22
N VAL A 54 1.49 10.21 1.59
CA VAL A 54 0.20 10.14 0.88
C VAL A 54 0.34 10.54 -0.59
N GLN A 55 1.20 11.51 -0.87
CA GLN A 55 1.46 12.03 -2.22
C GLN A 55 2.58 11.30 -2.97
N SER A 56 3.37 10.47 -2.28
CA SER A 56 4.52 9.80 -2.88
C SER A 56 4.12 8.58 -3.71
N PHE A 57 4.92 8.31 -4.75
CA PHE A 57 4.83 7.15 -5.63
C PHE A 57 3.45 6.94 -6.26
N ARG A 58 2.71 8.01 -6.52
CA ARG A 58 1.40 7.91 -7.18
C ARG A 58 1.59 7.50 -8.64
N LYS A 59 0.73 6.58 -9.11
CA LYS A 59 0.60 6.24 -10.52
C LYS A 59 0.26 7.48 -11.32
N ASP A 60 0.89 7.62 -12.48
CA ASP A 60 0.50 8.64 -13.44
C ASP A 60 -0.94 8.42 -13.87
N LYS A 61 -1.70 9.51 -13.96
CA LYS A 61 -3.12 9.50 -14.36
C LYS A 61 -3.35 8.88 -15.74
N GLU A 62 -2.30 8.73 -16.55
CA GLU A 62 -2.34 8.13 -17.89
C GLU A 62 -2.23 6.59 -17.89
N GLN A 63 -1.79 5.98 -16.79
CA GLN A 63 -1.64 4.52 -16.68
C GLN A 63 -2.91 3.80 -16.20
N HIS A 64 -4.04 4.52 -16.04
CA HIS A 64 -5.36 3.89 -15.95
C HIS A 64 -6.07 4.01 -17.31
N PRO A 65 -5.95 3.00 -18.20
CA PRO A 65 -6.89 2.87 -19.29
C PRO A 65 -8.22 2.47 -18.66
N ASN A 66 -9.07 3.47 -18.43
CA ASN A 66 -10.46 3.23 -18.10
C ASN A 66 -11.07 2.48 -19.28
N THR A 67 -11.35 1.19 -19.08
CA THR A 67 -11.93 0.22 -20.02
C THR A 67 -13.03 0.85 -20.89
N LYS A 68 -12.68 1.32 -22.10
CA LYS A 68 -13.65 1.86 -23.09
C LYS A 68 -13.36 1.50 -24.54
N GLU A 69 -12.51 0.51 -24.82
CA GLU A 69 -12.28 0.03 -26.19
C GLU A 69 -12.41 -1.49 -26.32
N GLN A 70 -13.61 -2.02 -26.06
CA GLN A 70 -14.09 -3.20 -26.80
C GLN A 70 -15.61 -3.07 -26.96
N ARG A 71 -16.05 -2.32 -27.98
CA ARG A 71 -17.36 -2.47 -28.64
C ARG A 71 -17.43 -1.57 -29.88
N LYS A 72 -16.66 -1.95 -30.90
CA LYS A 72 -16.91 -1.71 -32.33
C LYS A 72 -16.25 -2.91 -33.03
N THR A 73 -16.85 -3.67 -33.93
CA THR A 73 -18.08 -3.57 -34.72
C THR A 73 -18.18 -4.87 -35.56
N HIS A 74 -19.36 -5.15 -36.08
CA HIS A 74 -19.75 -6.20 -37.04
C HIS A 74 -20.01 -7.60 -36.43
N GLN A 75 -21.16 -8.21 -36.68
CA GLN A 75 -21.77 -8.38 -37.99
C GLN A 75 -23.32 -8.36 -37.96
N ASP A 76 -23.89 -7.69 -38.96
CA ASP A 76 -25.30 -7.70 -39.30
C ASP A 76 -25.79 -9.09 -39.74
N LYS A 77 -27.11 -9.29 -39.57
CA LYS A 77 -27.99 -10.32 -40.15
C LYS A 77 -27.94 -11.72 -39.52
N ASP A 78 -29.00 -12.09 -38.82
CA ASP A 78 -30.08 -12.84 -39.48
C ASP A 78 -31.40 -12.69 -38.71
N GLU A 79 -32.46 -12.50 -39.49
CA GLU A 79 -33.86 -12.59 -39.09
C GLU A 79 -34.18 -14.06 -38.84
N ASP A 80 -34.83 -14.41 -37.72
CA ASP A 80 -35.99 -15.29 -37.79
C ASP A 80 -36.86 -15.22 -36.53
N LYS A 81 -38.16 -15.35 -36.81
CA LYS A 81 -39.30 -15.33 -35.91
C LYS A 81 -39.35 -16.61 -35.06
N ASP A 82 -39.93 -16.52 -33.87
CA ASP A 82 -41.11 -17.31 -33.52
C ASP A 82 -41.76 -16.80 -32.21
N GLU A 83 -43.08 -16.62 -32.29
CA GLU A 83 -44.01 -16.48 -31.18
C GLU A 83 -44.14 -17.82 -30.43
N ASP A 84 -44.34 -17.83 -29.11
CA ASP A 84 -45.68 -18.04 -28.52
C ASP A 84 -45.66 -18.10 -26.97
N ASP A 85 -46.51 -17.24 -26.41
CA ASP A 85 -47.51 -17.44 -25.36
C ASP A 85 -47.25 -18.21 -24.02
N LYS A 86 -47.79 -17.57 -22.97
CA LYS A 86 -48.71 -18.12 -21.93
C LYS A 86 -48.26 -18.28 -20.46
N LYS A 87 -48.52 -17.18 -19.73
CA LYS A 87 -49.42 -17.04 -18.54
C LYS A 87 -49.54 -18.13 -17.45
N ARG A 88 -49.77 -17.59 -16.23
CA ARG A 88 -50.57 -18.05 -15.06
C ARG A 88 -49.88 -19.02 -14.08
N THR A 89 -50.10 -19.03 -12.75
CA THR A 89 -50.64 -18.14 -11.68
C THR A 89 -50.48 -18.90 -10.34
N THR A 90 -50.46 -18.16 -9.21
CA THR A 90 -51.05 -18.44 -7.88
C THR A 90 -50.43 -19.42 -6.85
N ALA A 91 -50.25 -18.85 -5.63
CA ALA A 91 -50.57 -19.37 -4.28
C ALA A 91 -49.70 -20.51 -3.71
N MET A 92 -49.42 -20.69 -2.40
CA MET A 92 -49.62 -20.01 -1.11
C MET A 92 -48.72 -20.79 -0.12
N GLU A 93 -48.25 -20.12 0.96
CA GLU A 93 -47.97 -20.66 2.32
C GLU A 93 -47.14 -21.97 2.52
N GLN A 94 -46.05 -21.89 3.29
CA GLN A 94 -46.02 -22.15 4.75
C GLN A 94 -44.61 -22.58 5.22
N GLU A 95 -44.25 -22.10 6.41
CA GLU A 95 -43.02 -22.36 7.17
C GLU A 95 -42.90 -23.84 7.61
N SER A 96 -41.66 -24.36 7.70
CA SER A 96 -41.11 -25.07 8.88
C SER A 96 -39.89 -25.96 8.54
N GLU A 97 -38.79 -25.61 9.20
CA GLU A 97 -37.71 -26.43 9.80
C GLU A 97 -37.16 -27.72 9.14
N ALA A 98 -35.84 -27.65 8.91
CA ALA A 98 -34.79 -28.64 9.21
C ALA A 98 -34.86 -30.06 8.61
N SER A 99 -33.96 -30.33 7.64
CA SER A 99 -32.80 -31.25 7.83
C SER A 99 -32.09 -31.58 6.50
N ALA A 100 -30.74 -31.68 6.60
CA ALA A 100 -29.79 -32.36 5.70
C ALA A 100 -29.72 -31.83 4.24
N SER A 101 -28.59 -31.73 3.55
CA SER A 101 -27.35 -32.50 3.54
C SER A 101 -26.31 -31.75 2.69
N MET A 102 -25.03 -32.10 2.86
CA MET A 102 -23.93 -31.71 1.96
C MET A 102 -24.30 -31.95 0.49
N GLU A 103 -23.98 -30.99 -0.38
CA GLU A 103 -23.18 -31.19 -1.60
C GLU A 103 -23.02 -29.87 -2.38
N GLY A 104 -21.77 -29.59 -2.77
CA GLY A 104 -21.45 -28.94 -4.04
C GLY A 104 -22.07 -27.58 -4.36
N ALA A 105 -21.61 -26.53 -3.70
CA ALA A 105 -21.63 -25.19 -4.28
C ALA A 105 -20.20 -24.67 -4.43
N THR A 106 -19.46 -25.27 -5.37
CA THR A 106 -18.43 -24.57 -6.14
C THR A 106 -19.11 -23.49 -6.98
N GLY A 107 -19.61 -22.46 -6.30
CA GLY A 107 -20.13 -21.25 -6.90
C GLY A 107 -19.11 -20.17 -6.62
N SER A 108 -18.16 -20.05 -7.54
CA SER A 108 -17.26 -18.91 -7.73
C SER A 108 -17.88 -17.59 -7.25
N THR A 109 -17.59 -17.21 -6.01
CA THR A 109 -17.70 -15.84 -5.50
C THR A 109 -16.46 -15.02 -5.91
N GLU A 110 -15.83 -15.41 -7.02
CA GLU A 110 -14.74 -14.65 -7.61
C GLU A 110 -15.34 -13.42 -8.32
N ASN A 111 -14.94 -12.24 -7.85
CA ASN A 111 -15.13 -10.92 -8.46
C ASN A 111 -16.50 -10.21 -8.36
N ARG A 112 -17.18 -10.23 -7.21
CA ARG A 112 -18.17 -9.15 -6.89
C ARG A 112 -17.55 -7.86 -6.36
N LEU A 113 -16.24 -7.87 -6.10
CA LEU A 113 -15.50 -6.73 -5.61
C LEU A 113 -14.66 -6.21 -6.77
N GLY A 114 -14.98 -5.01 -7.26
CA GLY A 114 -14.24 -4.35 -8.34
C GLY A 114 -12.73 -4.23 -8.06
N PRO A 115 -11.93 -3.82 -9.06
CA PRO A 115 -10.50 -3.65 -8.88
C PRO A 115 -10.16 -2.82 -7.64
N VAL A 116 -9.19 -3.29 -6.86
CA VAL A 116 -8.66 -2.48 -5.74
C VAL A 116 -7.80 -1.40 -6.37
N GLU A 117 -8.41 -0.25 -6.61
CA GLU A 117 -7.68 0.91 -7.08
C GLU A 117 -6.95 1.53 -5.89
N VAL A 118 -5.63 1.33 -5.86
CA VAL A 118 -4.71 2.08 -5.02
C VAL A 118 -3.93 3.01 -5.92
N SER A 119 -3.82 4.27 -5.50
CA SER A 119 -3.17 5.32 -6.27
C SER A 119 -1.65 5.19 -6.33
N VAL A 120 -1.04 4.34 -5.49
CA VAL A 120 0.41 4.06 -5.44
C VAL A 120 0.84 3.06 -6.51
N ASP A 121 1.96 3.34 -7.17
CA ASP A 121 2.73 2.40 -7.97
C ASP A 121 3.63 1.56 -7.05
N ILE A 122 3.11 0.38 -6.68
CA ILE A 122 3.77 -0.56 -5.77
C ILE A 122 5.08 -1.10 -6.37
N GLU A 123 5.15 -1.27 -7.69
CA GLU A 123 6.33 -1.81 -8.35
C GLU A 123 7.46 -0.76 -8.36
N ALA A 124 7.12 0.52 -8.55
CA ALA A 124 8.07 1.62 -8.38
C ALA A 124 8.62 1.70 -6.95
N VAL A 125 7.76 1.56 -5.94
CA VAL A 125 8.18 1.54 -4.52
C VAL A 125 9.16 0.40 -4.25
N ARG A 126 8.89 -0.80 -4.77
CA ARG A 126 9.77 -1.98 -4.61
C ARG A 126 11.14 -1.74 -5.22
N ARG A 127 11.20 -1.29 -6.48
CA ARG A 127 12.48 -0.96 -7.16
C ARG A 127 13.28 0.10 -6.43
N VAL A 128 12.59 1.08 -5.83
CA VAL A 128 13.23 2.11 -5.00
C VAL A 128 13.81 1.50 -3.74
N TYR A 129 13.05 0.68 -3.01
CA TYR A 129 13.56 0.03 -1.79
C TYR A 129 14.74 -0.91 -2.08
N ASP A 130 14.67 -1.73 -3.13
CA ASP A 130 15.75 -2.63 -3.53
C ASP A 130 17.08 -1.86 -3.72
N ARG A 131 16.99 -0.66 -4.30
CA ARG A 131 18.16 0.18 -4.53
C ARG A 131 18.64 0.89 -3.26
N LEU A 132 17.72 1.43 -2.46
CA LEU A 132 18.04 2.28 -1.31
C LEU A 132 18.48 1.50 -0.08
N LEU A 133 17.86 0.34 0.18
CA LEU A 133 18.10 -0.47 1.39
C LEU A 133 19.41 -1.26 1.32
N SER A 134 20.13 -1.20 0.19
CA SER A 134 21.51 -1.67 0.11
C SER A 134 22.49 -0.79 0.92
N ASN A 135 22.07 0.37 1.42
CA ASN A 135 22.88 1.29 2.20
C ASN A 135 22.35 1.45 3.64
N GLU A 136 23.12 0.96 4.62
CA GLU A 136 22.75 0.97 6.05
C GLU A 136 22.41 2.36 6.61
N LYS A 137 23.05 3.43 6.10
CA LYS A 137 22.77 4.81 6.53
C LYS A 137 21.39 5.26 6.05
N ILE A 138 20.98 4.82 4.88
CA ILE A 138 19.65 5.12 4.32
C ILE A 138 18.59 4.29 5.03
N GLU A 139 18.86 3.01 5.30
CA GLU A 139 18.00 2.17 6.13
C GLU A 139 17.73 2.79 7.51
N SER A 140 18.78 3.27 8.17
CA SER A 140 18.66 3.97 9.46
C SER A 140 17.81 5.24 9.35
N ALA A 141 17.88 5.94 8.21
CA ALA A 141 17.04 7.12 7.97
C ALA A 141 15.56 6.76 7.87
N PHE A 142 15.21 5.66 7.18
CA PHE A 142 13.85 5.15 7.12
C PHE A 142 13.32 4.73 8.48
N LEU A 143 14.12 4.01 9.28
CA LEU A 143 13.75 3.59 10.62
C LEU A 143 13.40 4.80 11.50
N ASN A 144 14.31 5.77 11.58
CA ASN A 144 14.10 6.98 12.37
C ASN A 144 12.88 7.78 11.89
N ALA A 145 12.69 7.88 10.58
CA ALA A 145 11.53 8.57 10.01
C ALA A 145 10.22 7.86 10.36
N LEU A 146 10.18 6.52 10.33
CA LEU A 146 9.00 5.75 10.70
C LEU A 146 8.66 5.88 12.19
N VAL A 147 9.68 5.89 13.06
CA VAL A 147 9.50 6.17 14.50
C VAL A 147 8.91 7.57 14.72
N TYR A 148 9.30 8.56 13.93
CA TYR A 148 8.72 9.91 14.02
C TYR A 148 7.32 10.02 13.40
N LEU A 149 7.06 9.29 12.32
CA LEU A 149 5.78 9.28 11.62
C LEU A 149 4.66 8.69 12.47
N THR A 150 4.92 7.56 13.13
CA THR A 150 3.88 6.73 13.77
C THR A 150 3.04 7.46 14.82
N PRO A 151 3.58 8.29 15.75
CA PRO A 151 2.74 9.05 16.69
C PRO A 151 1.78 10.03 16.00
N ASN A 152 2.20 10.65 14.89
CA ASN A 152 1.35 11.56 14.13
C ASN A 152 0.23 10.79 13.42
N VAL A 153 0.56 9.68 12.78
CA VAL A 153 -0.43 8.81 12.12
C VAL A 153 -1.44 8.25 13.13
N GLU A 154 -1.00 7.87 14.33
CA GLU A 154 -1.89 7.42 15.40
C GLU A 154 -2.89 8.51 15.80
N LEU A 155 -2.42 9.75 15.98
CA LEU A 155 -3.26 10.90 16.34
C LEU A 155 -4.30 11.16 15.24
N ASP A 156 -3.85 11.22 13.99
CA ASP A 156 -4.70 11.49 12.83
C ASP A 156 -5.82 10.45 12.68
N LEU A 157 -5.50 9.16 12.88
CA LEU A 157 -6.49 8.08 12.80
C LEU A 157 -7.41 8.00 14.02
N THR A 158 -6.95 8.40 15.20
CA THR A 158 -7.73 8.26 16.44
C THR A 158 -8.67 9.44 16.66
N TYR A 159 -8.29 10.64 16.21
CA TYR A 159 -9.00 11.88 16.59
C TYR A 159 -9.48 12.72 15.42
N LEU A 160 -8.92 12.56 14.22
CA LEU A 160 -9.19 13.45 13.09
C LEU A 160 -9.93 12.77 11.93
N ASP A 161 -10.21 11.47 12.04
CA ASP A 161 -10.90 10.67 11.02
C ASP A 161 -10.35 10.89 9.60
N VAL A 162 -9.03 11.07 9.48
CA VAL A 162 -8.37 11.51 8.23
C VAL A 162 -8.61 10.58 7.05
N TYR A 163 -8.86 9.30 7.30
CA TYR A 163 -9.13 8.34 6.23
C TYR A 163 -10.49 8.59 5.55
N ASP A 164 -11.49 9.09 6.28
CA ASP A 164 -12.81 9.38 5.72
C ASP A 164 -12.78 10.63 4.84
N THR A 165 -11.92 11.59 5.18
CA THR A 165 -11.71 12.81 4.38
C THR A 165 -10.72 12.59 3.23
N ASN A 166 -9.74 11.71 3.42
CA ASN A 166 -8.70 11.42 2.44
C ASN A 166 -8.44 9.91 2.31
N PRO A 167 -9.08 9.22 1.34
CA PRO A 167 -8.86 7.80 1.10
C PRO A 167 -7.42 7.42 0.70
N ASP A 168 -6.65 8.36 0.15
CA ASP A 168 -5.23 8.15 -0.18
C ASP A 168 -4.35 8.07 1.07
N TYR A 169 -4.89 8.31 2.27
CA TYR A 169 -4.19 8.09 3.54
C TYR A 169 -3.70 6.63 3.70
N LEU A 170 -4.36 5.69 3.00
CA LEU A 170 -3.94 4.29 2.92
C LEU A 170 -2.56 4.10 2.28
N ASN A 171 -2.10 5.04 1.46
CA ASN A 171 -0.83 4.98 0.76
C ASN A 171 0.34 4.88 1.74
N ILE A 172 0.25 5.50 2.92
CA ILE A 172 1.26 5.39 3.99
C ILE A 172 1.49 3.92 4.32
N PHE A 173 0.41 3.16 4.52
CA PHE A 173 0.49 1.77 4.93
C PHE A 173 1.03 0.87 3.81
N VAL A 174 0.64 1.17 2.57
CA VAL A 174 1.15 0.45 1.40
C VAL A 174 2.65 0.69 1.26
N VAL A 175 3.09 1.95 1.21
CA VAL A 175 4.51 2.31 1.04
C VAL A 175 5.37 1.70 2.14
N VAL A 176 4.98 1.83 3.42
CA VAL A 176 5.77 1.28 4.53
C VAL A 176 5.86 -0.25 4.45
N MET A 177 4.77 -0.96 4.13
CA MET A 177 4.77 -2.42 4.07
C MET A 177 5.60 -3.01 2.91
N GLU A 178 5.90 -2.23 1.87
CA GLU A 178 6.81 -2.65 0.81
C GLU A 178 8.29 -2.64 1.23
N ASN A 179 8.64 -2.02 2.36
CA ASN A 179 10.02 -2.07 2.87
C ASN A 179 10.42 -3.53 3.18
N SER A 180 11.49 -4.01 2.53
CA SER A 180 11.98 -5.38 2.70
C SER A 180 12.59 -5.63 4.07
N ASN A 181 13.13 -4.60 4.73
CA ASN A 181 13.92 -4.70 5.96
C ASN A 181 13.07 -4.61 7.24
N LEU A 182 11.73 -4.59 7.15
CA LEU A 182 10.86 -4.55 8.34
C LEU A 182 11.06 -5.72 9.31
N HIS A 183 11.71 -6.79 8.86
CA HIS A 183 12.07 -7.97 9.63
C HIS A 183 13.37 -7.80 10.44
N SER A 184 14.11 -6.70 10.27
CA SER A 184 15.32 -6.45 11.05
C SER A 184 14.98 -6.25 12.54
N PRO A 185 15.87 -6.65 13.47
CA PRO A 185 15.65 -6.46 14.90
C PRO A 185 15.32 -5.01 15.28
N GLU A 186 15.98 -4.04 14.66
CA GLU A 186 15.79 -2.61 14.93
C GLU A 186 14.37 -2.15 14.55
N TYR A 187 13.86 -2.61 13.40
CA TYR A 187 12.47 -2.34 13.01
C TYR A 187 11.47 -3.04 13.93
N LEU A 188 11.72 -4.30 14.27
CA LEU A 188 10.84 -5.10 15.13
C LEU A 188 10.74 -4.54 16.56
N GLU A 189 11.82 -3.95 17.07
CA GLU A 189 11.86 -3.35 18.41
C GLU A 189 11.23 -1.95 18.43
N MET A 190 11.58 -1.09 17.48
CA MET A 190 11.26 0.34 17.58
C MET A 190 10.03 0.76 16.77
N ALA A 191 9.92 0.32 15.52
CA ALA A 191 8.99 0.93 14.55
C ALA A 191 7.76 0.06 14.26
N MET A 192 7.94 -1.24 14.07
CA MET A 192 6.86 -2.16 13.73
C MET A 192 5.75 -2.22 14.79
N PRO A 193 6.03 -2.28 16.10
CA PRO A 193 4.98 -2.28 17.12
C PRO A 193 4.08 -1.03 17.04
N LEU A 194 4.71 0.14 16.87
CA LEU A 194 4.00 1.43 16.73
C LEU A 194 3.20 1.49 15.43
N PHE A 195 3.77 1.00 14.34
CA PHE A 195 3.11 0.95 13.05
C PHE A 195 1.91 -0.02 13.04
N CYS A 196 2.04 -1.20 13.65
CA CYS A 196 0.93 -2.14 13.85
C CYS A 196 -0.18 -1.54 14.71
N LYS A 197 0.17 -0.79 15.76
CA LYS A 197 -0.80 -0.05 16.57
C LYS A 197 -1.57 0.96 15.71
N CYS A 198 -0.90 1.72 14.84
CA CYS A 198 -1.57 2.62 13.89
C CYS A 198 -2.50 1.84 12.94
N MET A 199 -2.03 0.72 12.39
CA MET A 199 -2.83 -0.12 11.49
C MET A 199 -4.10 -0.65 12.17
N SER A 200 -4.06 -0.96 13.47
CA SER A 200 -5.24 -1.38 14.24
C SER A 200 -6.30 -0.29 14.43
N LYS A 201 -5.94 0.99 14.18
CA LYS A 201 -6.86 2.14 14.24
C LYS A 201 -7.56 2.42 12.92
N LEU A 202 -7.15 1.76 11.83
CA LEU A 202 -7.80 1.93 10.54
C LEU A 202 -9.26 1.42 10.59
N PRO A 203 -10.20 2.12 9.92
CA PRO A 203 -11.58 1.65 9.85
C PRO A 203 -11.66 0.34 9.05
N LEU A 204 -12.70 -0.46 9.31
CA LEU A 204 -12.88 -1.78 8.68
C LEU A 204 -12.83 -1.71 7.15
N ALA A 205 -13.36 -0.65 6.54
CA ALA A 205 -13.30 -0.44 5.10
C ALA A 205 -11.87 -0.26 4.58
N ALA A 206 -10.98 0.40 5.33
CA ALA A 206 -9.56 0.55 4.97
C ALA A 206 -8.82 -0.79 5.09
N LEU A 207 -9.03 -1.51 6.20
CA LEU A 207 -8.46 -2.83 6.40
C LEU A 207 -8.88 -3.81 5.31
N ALA A 208 -10.16 -3.84 4.95
CA ALA A 208 -10.66 -4.67 3.85
C ALA A 208 -10.01 -4.30 2.50
N LYS A 209 -9.76 -3.02 2.23
CA LYS A 209 -9.03 -2.58 1.03
C LYS A 209 -7.58 -3.08 1.04
N LEU A 210 -6.86 -2.97 2.16
CA LEU A 210 -5.50 -3.49 2.30
C LEU A 210 -5.44 -5.00 2.10
N THR A 211 -6.32 -5.75 2.78
CA THR A 211 -6.35 -7.22 2.65
C THR A 211 -6.61 -7.65 1.19
N ARG A 212 -7.53 -6.97 0.51
CA ARG A 212 -7.85 -7.24 -0.90
C ARG A 212 -6.75 -6.79 -1.87
N LEU A 213 -5.94 -5.80 -1.47
CA LEU A 213 -4.72 -5.44 -2.20
C LEU A 213 -3.67 -6.54 -2.06
N TRP A 214 -3.35 -6.91 -0.82
CA TRP A 214 -2.33 -7.92 -0.52
C TRP A 214 -2.68 -9.31 -1.03
N SER A 215 -3.97 -9.65 -1.16
CA SER A 215 -4.39 -10.92 -1.77
C SER A 215 -4.01 -11.03 -3.25
N ARG A 216 -3.62 -9.93 -3.90
CA ARG A 216 -3.14 -9.91 -5.29
C ARG A 216 -1.62 -10.01 -5.40
N TYR A 217 -0.90 -9.99 -4.26
CA TYR A 217 0.55 -10.07 -4.27
C TYR A 217 1.02 -11.49 -4.60
N SER A 218 2.27 -11.62 -5.04
CA SER A 218 2.86 -12.94 -5.23
C SER A 218 2.97 -13.70 -3.92
N VAL A 219 2.99 -15.03 -4.01
CA VAL A 219 3.14 -15.91 -2.83
C VAL A 219 4.39 -15.57 -2.02
N GLU A 220 5.47 -15.19 -2.69
CA GLU A 220 6.73 -14.77 -2.06
C GLU A 220 6.55 -13.51 -1.22
N HIS A 221 5.84 -12.50 -1.74
CA HIS A 221 5.58 -11.25 -1.02
C HIS A 221 4.68 -11.48 0.19
N ILE A 222 3.60 -12.26 0.03
CA ILE A 222 2.72 -12.59 1.15
C ILE A 222 3.49 -13.36 2.23
N ARG A 223 4.34 -14.32 1.84
CA ARG A 223 5.18 -15.07 2.77
C ARG A 223 6.12 -14.14 3.55
N ARG A 224 6.81 -13.23 2.87
CA ARG A 224 7.69 -12.22 3.50
C ARG A 224 6.93 -11.43 4.57
N MET A 225 5.76 -10.90 4.21
CA MET A 225 4.94 -10.13 5.15
C MET A 225 4.49 -10.97 6.35
N MET A 226 4.05 -12.22 6.11
CA MET A 226 3.67 -13.14 7.18
C MET A 226 4.84 -13.47 8.11
N GLU A 227 6.02 -13.71 7.56
CA GLU A 227 7.24 -13.96 8.34
C GLU A 227 7.60 -12.75 9.21
N THR A 228 7.49 -11.52 8.69
CA THR A 228 7.68 -10.29 9.49
C THR A 228 6.72 -10.24 10.68
N PHE A 229 5.43 -10.49 10.47
CA PHE A 229 4.46 -10.51 11.57
C PHE A 229 4.71 -11.66 12.56
N GLN A 230 5.09 -12.84 12.07
CA GLN A 230 5.44 -13.97 12.92
C GLN A 230 6.66 -13.66 13.80
N GLN A 231 7.68 -13.02 13.23
CA GLN A 231 8.87 -12.59 13.96
C GLN A 231 8.54 -11.51 14.99
N LEU A 232 7.69 -10.55 14.65
CA LEU A 232 7.21 -9.54 15.60
C LEU A 232 6.51 -10.18 16.80
N ILE A 233 5.61 -11.13 16.57
CA ILE A 233 4.93 -11.89 17.64
C ILE A 233 5.96 -12.63 18.49
N THR A 234 6.88 -13.34 17.85
CA THR A 234 7.95 -14.10 18.53
C THR A 234 8.78 -13.18 19.41
N TYR A 235 9.27 -12.07 18.85
CA TYR A 235 10.07 -11.06 19.55
C TYR A 235 9.32 -10.48 20.75
N THR A 236 8.05 -10.11 20.58
CA THR A 236 7.20 -9.57 21.66
C THR A 236 7.03 -10.56 22.80
N VAL A 237 6.77 -11.84 22.48
CA VAL A 237 6.60 -12.90 23.49
C VAL A 237 7.91 -13.19 24.22
N THR A 238 9.03 -13.30 23.50
CA THR A 238 10.33 -13.57 24.11
C THR A 238 10.83 -12.41 24.96
N LEU A 239 10.65 -11.17 24.50
CA LEU A 239 11.08 -9.97 25.22
C LEU A 239 10.23 -9.73 26.48
N HIS A 240 8.92 -10.00 26.42
CA HIS A 240 8.03 -9.90 27.59
C HIS A 240 8.21 -11.06 28.59
N SER A 241 8.94 -12.11 28.22
CA SER A 241 9.23 -13.28 29.06
C SER A 241 10.62 -13.23 29.73
N LEU A 242 11.38 -12.15 29.53
CA LEU A 242 12.69 -11.86 30.12
C LEU A 242 12.56 -10.71 31.12
#